data_AF-A0A241WGX4-F1
#
_entry.id   AF-A0A241WGX4-F1
#
_cell.length_a   1.000
_cell.length_b   1.000
_cell.length_c   1.000
_cell.angle_alpha   90.00
_cell.angle_beta   90.00
_cell.angle_gamma   90.00
#
_symmetry.space_group_name_H-M   'P 1'
#
loop_
_entity.id
_entity.type
_entity.pdbx_description
1 polymer ?
#
loop_
_entity_poly.entity_id
_entity_poly.type
_entity_poly.pdbx_seq_one_letter_code
_entity_poly.pdbx_strand_id
1 'polypeptide(L)'
;MTEQTSAGLRFRQALEVEKPLQIIGTVNAYAAMMAKQVGYKAIYVSGAGVANYSYGLPDLGMTSLDNVLEDVRRITERVDTPLLVDIDTGWGGAFNIGRTVKQMIAAGAAAVHIEDQVAQKRCGHRPNKEIVTQQEMVDRIKAA
;
A
#
# COMPACT_ATOMS: atom_id res chain seq x y z
N MET A 1 -4.49 -30.00 -8.70
CA MET A 1 -4.30 -28.88 -7.76
C MET A 1 -4.18 -27.64 -8.60
N THR A 2 -5.16 -26.74 -8.55
CA THR A 2 -5.05 -25.44 -9.24
C THR A 2 -3.90 -24.66 -8.60
N GLU A 3 -2.87 -24.31 -9.36
CA GLU A 3 -1.81 -23.44 -8.87
C GLU A 3 -2.44 -22.16 -8.32
N GLN A 4 -2.31 -21.92 -7.02
CA GLN A 4 -2.68 -20.64 -6.42
C GLN A 4 -1.72 -19.58 -6.96
N THR A 5 -2.21 -18.76 -7.88
CA THR A 5 -1.47 -17.62 -8.42
C THR A 5 -1.30 -16.55 -7.34
N SER A 6 -0.07 -16.10 -7.14
CA SER A 6 0.25 -15.12 -6.10
C SER A 6 -0.44 -13.77 -6.36
N ALA A 7 -0.70 -12.99 -5.30
CA ALA A 7 -1.32 -11.67 -5.41
C ALA A 7 -0.53 -10.75 -6.36
N GLY A 8 0.81 -10.74 -6.25
CA GLY A 8 1.67 -9.94 -7.13
C GLY A 8 1.64 -10.38 -8.60
N LEU A 9 1.50 -11.67 -8.90
CA LEU A 9 1.32 -12.13 -10.27
C LEU A 9 -0.01 -11.63 -10.85
N ARG A 10 -1.09 -11.68 -10.07
CA ARG A 10 -2.41 -11.19 -10.48
C ARG A 10 -2.41 -9.68 -10.73
N PHE A 11 -1.66 -8.90 -9.95
CA PHE A 11 -1.46 -7.46 -10.21
C PHE A 11 -0.73 -7.20 -11.53
N ARG A 12 0.35 -7.93 -11.81
CA ARG A 12 1.08 -7.82 -13.09
C ARG A 12 0.22 -8.20 -14.29
N GLN A 13 -0.62 -9.23 -14.15
CA GLN A 13 -1.58 -9.62 -15.18
C GLN A 13 -2.63 -8.53 -15.41
N ALA A 14 -3.14 -7.88 -14.35
CA ALA A 14 -4.09 -6.79 -14.49
C ALA A 14 -3.52 -5.61 -15.31
N LEU A 15 -2.24 -5.26 -15.12
CA LEU A 15 -1.54 -4.23 -15.89
C LEU A 15 -1.42 -4.57 -17.39
N GLU A 16 -1.33 -5.85 -17.74
CA GLU A 16 -1.28 -6.27 -19.14
C GLU A 16 -2.66 -6.27 -19.80
N VAL A 17 -3.70 -6.62 -19.06
CA VAL A 17 -5.06 -6.74 -19.59
C VAL A 17 -5.76 -5.38 -19.72
N GLU A 18 -5.44 -4.38 -18.87
CA GLU A 18 -6.11 -3.08 -18.88
C GLU A 18 -5.11 -1.93 -18.94
N LYS A 19 -5.26 -1.03 -19.94
CA LYS A 19 -4.31 0.04 -20.24
C LYS A 19 -5.06 1.35 -20.53
N PRO A 20 -5.04 2.36 -19.62
CA PRO A 20 -4.45 2.33 -18.29
C PRO A 20 -5.29 1.49 -17.31
N LEU A 21 -4.63 0.74 -16.42
CA LEU A 21 -5.28 0.01 -15.34
C LEU A 21 -5.89 1.00 -14.34
N GLN A 22 -7.20 0.90 -14.11
CA GLN A 22 -7.86 1.63 -13.05
C GLN A 22 -7.60 0.94 -11.70
N ILE A 23 -6.97 1.65 -10.77
CA ILE A 23 -6.73 1.18 -9.40
C ILE A 23 -7.52 2.07 -8.44
N ILE A 24 -8.63 1.56 -7.91
CA ILE A 24 -9.55 2.37 -7.10
C ILE A 24 -9.20 2.28 -5.61
N GLY A 25 -9.22 3.43 -4.92
CA GLY A 25 -9.01 3.51 -3.48
C GLY A 25 -10.18 2.90 -2.70
N THR A 26 -9.88 2.04 -1.73
CA THR A 26 -10.88 1.37 -0.88
C THR A 26 -10.51 1.55 0.59
N VAL A 27 -11.33 2.28 1.34
CA VAL A 27 -11.05 2.65 2.74
C VAL A 27 -11.33 1.53 3.75
N ASN A 28 -12.02 0.47 3.33
CA ASN A 28 -12.30 -0.71 4.16
C ASN A 28 -12.67 -1.92 3.28
N ALA A 29 -12.88 -3.08 3.90
CA ALA A 29 -13.23 -4.32 3.22
C ALA A 29 -14.56 -4.24 2.44
N TYR A 30 -15.56 -3.53 2.95
CA TYR A 30 -16.85 -3.40 2.25
C TYR A 30 -16.72 -2.59 0.95
N ALA A 31 -15.96 -1.49 0.99
CA ALA A 31 -15.62 -0.73 -0.22
C ALA A 31 -14.85 -1.58 -1.23
N ALA A 32 -13.94 -2.45 -0.77
CA ALA A 32 -13.23 -3.39 -1.64
C ALA A 32 -14.16 -4.45 -2.26
N MET A 33 -15.13 -4.97 -1.51
CA MET A 33 -16.16 -5.88 -2.05
C MET A 33 -16.99 -5.19 -3.13
N MET A 34 -17.40 -3.95 -2.92
CA MET A 34 -18.11 -3.16 -3.93
C MET A 34 -17.24 -2.92 -5.18
N ALA A 35 -15.98 -2.54 -5.01
CA ALA A 35 -15.05 -2.34 -6.12
C ALA A 35 -14.89 -3.60 -6.97
N LYS A 36 -14.74 -4.77 -6.32
CA LYS A 36 -14.72 -6.06 -7.00
C LYS A 36 -16.02 -6.33 -7.77
N GLN A 37 -17.17 -6.08 -7.14
CA GLN A 37 -18.47 -6.31 -7.77
C GLN A 37 -18.71 -5.41 -9.00
N VAL A 38 -18.22 -4.17 -8.96
CA VAL A 38 -18.26 -3.23 -10.10
C VAL A 38 -17.34 -3.68 -11.24
N GLY A 39 -16.31 -4.49 -10.95
CA GLY A 39 -15.43 -5.08 -11.95
C GLY A 39 -14.03 -4.47 -12.01
N TYR A 40 -13.62 -3.67 -11.01
CA TYR A 40 -12.24 -3.17 -10.94
C TYR A 40 -11.24 -4.32 -10.78
N LYS A 41 -10.14 -4.26 -11.53
CA LYS A 41 -9.12 -5.32 -11.59
C LYS A 41 -8.01 -5.16 -10.56
N ALA A 42 -7.93 -4.00 -9.92
CA ALA A 42 -7.02 -3.70 -8.84
C ALA A 42 -7.62 -2.67 -7.89
N ILE A 43 -7.22 -2.72 -6.62
CA ILE A 43 -7.66 -1.83 -5.56
C ILE A 43 -6.46 -1.25 -4.82
N TYR A 44 -6.70 -0.18 -4.05
CA TYR A 44 -5.66 0.58 -3.37
C TYR A 44 -6.03 0.92 -1.92
N VAL A 45 -5.07 0.76 -1.01
CA VAL A 45 -5.12 1.33 0.34
C VAL A 45 -4.18 2.52 0.40
N SER A 46 -4.77 3.69 0.64
CA SER A 46 -4.06 4.95 0.84
C SER A 46 -3.64 5.11 2.31
N GLY A 47 -2.41 5.58 2.58
CA GLY A 47 -1.97 5.94 3.92
C GLY A 47 -2.85 7.04 4.54
N ALA A 48 -3.22 8.05 3.75
CA ALA A 48 -4.19 9.07 4.15
C ALA A 48 -5.58 8.50 4.42
N GLY A 49 -6.00 7.47 3.67
CA GLY A 49 -7.25 6.75 3.92
C GLY A 49 -7.24 6.08 5.29
N VAL A 50 -6.17 5.36 5.62
CA VAL A 50 -5.99 4.74 6.93
C VAL A 50 -5.99 5.81 8.04
N ALA A 51 -5.16 6.85 7.92
CA ALA A 51 -5.07 7.90 8.94
C ALA A 51 -6.43 8.59 9.18
N ASN A 52 -7.05 9.11 8.12
CA ASN A 52 -8.24 9.93 8.24
C ASN A 52 -9.50 9.10 8.58
N TYR A 53 -9.71 7.98 7.88
CA TYR A 53 -10.96 7.21 7.96
C TYR A 53 -10.94 6.21 9.11
N SER A 54 -9.85 5.44 9.25
CA SER A 54 -9.78 4.37 10.25
C SER A 54 -9.44 4.91 11.65
N TYR A 55 -8.71 6.02 11.74
CA TYR A 55 -8.21 6.54 13.03
C TYR A 55 -8.60 7.99 13.34
N GLY A 56 -9.20 8.74 12.40
CA GLY A 56 -9.55 10.15 12.61
C GLY A 56 -8.32 11.06 12.81
N LEU A 57 -7.16 10.67 12.27
CA LEU A 57 -5.89 11.38 12.36
C LEU A 57 -5.53 12.06 11.04
N PRO A 58 -4.80 13.18 11.07
CA PRO A 58 -4.23 13.74 9.85
C PRO A 58 -3.08 12.85 9.31
N ASP A 59 -2.92 12.82 7.99
CA ASP A 59 -1.81 12.14 7.31
C ASP A 59 -0.47 12.86 7.50
N LEU A 60 0.12 12.72 8.68
CA LEU A 60 1.40 13.31 9.08
C LEU A 60 2.39 12.25 9.59
N GLY A 61 2.27 11.02 9.09
CA GLY A 61 3.11 9.89 9.53
C GLY A 61 2.82 9.41 10.96
N MET A 62 1.60 9.68 11.45
CA MET A 62 1.17 9.28 12.81
C MET A 62 0.72 7.82 12.88
N THR A 63 0.34 7.23 11.74
CA THR A 63 -0.05 5.82 11.65
C THR A 63 1.18 4.92 11.70
N SER A 64 1.04 3.79 12.37
CA SER A 64 2.06 2.74 12.43
C SER A 64 1.85 1.69 11.33
N LEU A 65 2.89 0.87 11.10
CA LEU A 65 2.80 -0.32 10.26
C LEU A 65 1.61 -1.22 10.64
N ASP A 66 1.39 -1.43 11.94
CA ASP A 66 0.30 -2.30 12.42
C ASP A 66 -1.08 -1.71 12.10
N ASN A 67 -1.22 -0.38 12.07
CA ASN A 67 -2.46 0.27 11.67
C ASN A 67 -2.81 -0.01 10.21
N VAL A 68 -1.82 0.06 9.30
CA VAL A 68 -2.02 -0.23 7.87
C VAL A 68 -2.23 -1.74 7.64
N LEU A 69 -1.44 -2.59 8.31
CA LEU A 69 -1.57 -4.05 8.19
C LEU A 69 -2.96 -4.55 8.56
N GLU A 70 -3.60 -3.96 9.57
CA GLU A 70 -4.95 -4.33 9.97
C GLU A 70 -5.96 -4.12 8.84
N ASP A 71 -5.92 -2.96 8.17
CA ASP A 71 -6.82 -2.70 7.04
C ASP A 71 -6.48 -3.56 5.82
N VAL A 72 -5.19 -3.81 5.55
CA VAL A 72 -4.75 -4.74 4.50
C VAL A 72 -5.32 -6.14 4.72
N ARG A 73 -5.18 -6.72 5.93
CA ARG A 73 -5.71 -8.06 6.26
C ARG A 73 -7.22 -8.12 6.11
N ARG A 74 -7.94 -7.13 6.64
CA ARG A 74 -9.40 -7.05 6.54
C ARG A 74 -9.87 -7.05 5.08
N ILE A 75 -9.15 -6.35 4.20
CA ILE A 75 -9.48 -6.28 2.78
C ILE A 75 -9.16 -7.60 2.07
N THR A 76 -7.94 -8.11 2.22
CA THR A 76 -7.46 -9.30 1.49
C THR A 76 -8.13 -10.59 1.94
N GLU A 77 -8.69 -10.65 3.15
CA GLU A 77 -9.55 -11.75 3.61
C GLU A 77 -10.93 -11.78 2.93
N ARG A 78 -11.39 -10.66 2.38
CA ARG A 78 -12.74 -10.51 1.82
C ARG A 78 -12.78 -10.47 0.31
N VAL A 79 -11.70 -10.01 -0.33
CA VAL A 79 -11.57 -10.01 -1.78
C VAL A 79 -10.21 -10.53 -2.20
N ASP A 80 -10.22 -11.23 -3.33
CA ASP A 80 -8.99 -11.64 -3.99
C ASP A 80 -8.44 -10.50 -4.87
N THR A 81 -9.20 -9.47 -5.25
CA THR A 81 -8.73 -8.38 -6.12
C THR A 81 -7.37 -7.83 -5.67
N PRO A 82 -6.34 -7.79 -6.55
CA PRO A 82 -4.99 -7.35 -6.21
C PRO A 82 -4.94 -5.99 -5.54
N LEU A 83 -4.33 -5.93 -4.36
CA LEU A 83 -4.25 -4.74 -3.52
C LEU A 83 -2.86 -4.08 -3.60
N LEU A 84 -2.82 -2.83 -4.07
CA LEU A 84 -1.67 -1.93 -3.93
C LEU A 84 -1.76 -1.19 -2.59
N VAL A 85 -0.66 -1.08 -1.85
CA VAL A 85 -0.63 -0.45 -0.53
C VAL A 85 0.41 0.67 -0.48
N ASP A 86 0.01 1.79 0.09
CA ASP A 86 0.89 2.86 0.53
C ASP A 86 1.62 2.48 1.81
N ILE A 87 2.96 2.41 1.75
CA ILE A 87 3.78 2.07 2.92
C ILE A 87 4.61 3.24 3.44
N ASP A 88 4.24 4.48 3.08
CA ASP A 88 4.99 5.69 3.41
C ASP A 88 6.49 5.50 3.07
N THR A 89 7.36 5.70 4.05
CA THR A 89 8.81 5.51 3.97
C THR A 89 9.26 4.15 4.53
N GLY A 90 8.32 3.27 4.89
CA GLY A 90 8.58 1.94 5.46
C GLY A 90 8.79 1.87 6.98
N TRP A 91 8.36 2.92 7.71
CA TRP A 91 8.37 3.01 9.18
C TRP A 91 9.73 2.75 9.87
N GLY A 92 10.81 3.28 9.30
CA GLY A 92 12.14 3.27 9.91
C GLY A 92 13.26 3.10 8.89
N GLY A 93 14.40 2.59 9.34
CA GLY A 93 15.56 2.30 8.47
C GLY A 93 15.43 0.98 7.71
N ALA A 94 16.50 0.53 7.06
CA ALA A 94 16.52 -0.65 6.20
C ALA A 94 15.91 -1.93 6.83
N PHE A 95 16.17 -2.20 8.11
CA PHE A 95 15.58 -3.37 8.80
C PHE A 95 14.06 -3.24 8.97
N ASN A 96 13.55 -2.03 9.24
CA ASN A 96 12.12 -1.78 9.32
C ASN A 96 11.45 -1.91 7.95
N ILE A 97 12.09 -1.39 6.89
CA ILE A 97 11.60 -1.52 5.51
C ILE A 97 11.50 -3.00 5.12
N GLY A 98 12.55 -3.80 5.36
CA GLY A 98 12.53 -5.24 5.08
C GLY A 98 11.47 -5.99 5.89
N ARG A 99 11.23 -5.58 7.15
CA ARG A 99 10.11 -6.12 7.96
C ARG A 99 8.75 -5.73 7.34
N THR A 100 8.58 -4.47 6.95
CA THR A 100 7.36 -3.94 6.34
C THR A 100 6.99 -4.75 5.10
N VAL A 101 7.93 -4.96 4.17
CA VAL A 101 7.68 -5.74 2.95
C VAL A 101 7.27 -7.18 3.27
N LYS A 102 7.99 -7.85 4.18
CA LYS A 102 7.64 -9.22 4.60
C LYS A 102 6.23 -9.29 5.21
N GLN A 103 5.85 -8.32 6.03
CA GLN A 103 4.53 -8.30 6.65
C GLN A 103 3.41 -7.96 5.64
N MET A 104 3.67 -7.10 4.66
CA MET A 104 2.71 -6.80 3.59
C MET A 104 2.47 -8.01 2.69
N ILE A 105 3.54 -8.74 2.33
CA ILE A 105 3.42 -10.01 1.59
C ILE A 105 2.59 -11.02 2.40
N ALA A 106 2.89 -11.19 3.68
CA ALA A 106 2.17 -12.11 4.56
C ALA A 106 0.68 -11.72 4.75
N ALA A 107 0.37 -10.42 4.72
CA ALA A 107 -0.99 -9.90 4.79
C ALA A 107 -1.75 -9.99 3.45
N GLY A 108 -1.11 -10.47 2.37
CA GLY A 108 -1.74 -10.68 1.07
C GLY A 108 -1.75 -9.46 0.15
N ALA A 109 -0.99 -8.41 0.46
CA ALA A 109 -0.80 -7.29 -0.46
C ALA A 109 -0.18 -7.78 -1.77
N ALA A 110 -0.64 -7.22 -2.89
CA ALA A 110 -0.15 -7.59 -4.22
C ALA A 110 1.03 -6.72 -4.67
N ALA A 111 1.03 -5.45 -4.25
CA ALA A 111 2.06 -4.48 -4.52
C ALA A 111 2.14 -3.46 -3.38
N VAL A 112 3.29 -2.80 -3.26
CA VAL A 112 3.47 -1.65 -2.37
C VAL A 112 4.12 -0.52 -3.16
N HIS A 113 3.91 0.71 -2.71
CA HIS A 113 4.75 1.84 -3.11
C HIS A 113 5.36 2.49 -1.87
N ILE A 114 6.61 2.93 -2.00
CA ILE A 114 7.45 3.53 -0.96
C ILE A 114 7.97 4.88 -1.46
N GLU A 115 8.01 5.88 -0.59
CA GLU A 115 8.35 7.26 -0.96
C GLU A 115 9.74 7.72 -0.47
N ASP A 116 10.25 8.77 -1.13
CA ASP A 116 11.55 9.42 -0.87
C ASP A 116 11.45 10.59 0.11
N GLN A 117 10.35 10.70 0.85
CA GLN A 117 10.20 11.76 1.83
C GLN A 117 11.10 11.53 3.05
N VAL A 118 11.49 12.61 3.73
CA VAL A 118 12.13 12.52 5.04
C VAL A 118 11.20 11.81 6.05
N ALA A 119 11.77 11.16 7.07
CA ALA A 119 11.00 10.39 8.04
C ALA A 119 9.92 11.22 8.76
N GLN A 120 10.21 12.49 9.05
CA GLN A 120 9.22 13.45 9.57
C GLN A 120 8.36 13.99 8.43
N LYS A 121 7.62 13.08 7.79
CA LYS A 121 6.88 13.37 6.56
C LYS A 121 5.76 14.39 6.80
N ARG A 122 5.39 15.08 5.73
CA ARG A 122 4.24 15.95 5.58
C ARG A 122 3.33 15.34 4.51
N CYS A 123 2.02 15.53 4.69
CA CYS A 123 1.03 15.13 3.69
C CYS A 123 1.42 15.67 2.30
N GLY A 124 1.28 14.83 1.26
CA GLY A 124 1.60 15.18 -0.13
C GLY A 124 0.93 16.46 -0.65
N HIS A 125 -0.17 16.89 -0.03
CA HIS A 125 -0.95 18.07 -0.37
C HIS A 125 -0.55 19.35 0.39
N ARG A 126 0.51 19.31 1.22
CA ARG A 126 1.00 20.48 1.98
C ARG A 126 2.32 21.04 1.41
N PRO A 127 2.60 22.36 1.54
CA PRO A 127 3.85 22.98 1.08
C PRO A 127 5.04 22.58 1.95
N ASN A 128 6.26 22.83 1.46
CA ASN A 128 7.56 22.52 2.08
C ASN A 128 7.69 21.04 2.45
N LYS A 129 7.59 20.18 1.44
CA LYS A 129 7.98 18.76 1.52
C LYS A 129 9.48 18.68 1.37
N GLU A 130 10.10 17.83 2.17
CA GLU A 130 11.53 17.55 2.10
C GLU A 130 11.71 16.11 1.65
N ILE A 131 12.60 15.92 0.69
CA ILE A 131 12.96 14.59 0.18
C ILE A 131 14.38 14.26 0.60
N VAL A 132 14.64 12.98 0.72
CA VAL A 132 15.98 12.47 0.99
C VAL A 132 16.83 12.50 -0.27
N THR A 133 18.12 12.20 -0.12
CA THR A 133 19.00 12.07 -1.28
C THR A 133 18.54 10.91 -2.18
N GLN A 134 18.83 11.01 -3.49
CA GLN A 134 18.58 9.90 -4.41
C GLN A 134 19.21 8.59 -3.93
N GLN A 135 20.42 8.66 -3.37
CA GLN A 135 21.14 7.49 -2.86
C GLN A 135 20.39 6.84 -1.69
N GLU A 136 19.87 7.63 -0.77
CA GLU A 136 19.07 7.10 0.34
C GLU A 136 17.80 6.40 -0.17
N MET A 137 17.09 6.98 -1.14
CA MET A 137 15.91 6.33 -1.72
C MET A 137 16.26 5.02 -2.44
N VAL A 138 17.39 4.99 -3.15
CA VAL A 138 17.90 3.74 -3.75
C VAL A 138 18.17 2.68 -2.68
N ASP A 139 18.72 3.08 -1.53
CA ASP A 139 18.99 2.13 -0.44
C ASP A 139 17.71 1.64 0.24
N ARG A 140 16.64 2.48 0.31
CA ARG A 140 15.30 2.03 0.71
C ARG A 140 14.75 0.99 -0.27
N ILE A 141 14.85 1.22 -1.58
CA ILE A 141 14.40 0.29 -2.62
C ILE A 141 15.18 -1.03 -2.57
N LYS A 142 16.48 -1.01 -2.28
CA LYS A 142 17.28 -2.24 -2.12
C LYS A 142 16.91 -3.05 -0.88
N ALA A 143 16.47 -2.37 0.19
CA ALA A 143 16.06 -3.03 1.43
C ALA A 143 14.66 -3.64 1.34
N ALA A 144 13.82 -3.10 0.46
CA ALA A 144 12.48 -3.60 0.13
C ALA A 144 12.55 -4.86 -0.75
#